data_AF-A0A1J5IR37-F1
#
_entry.id   AF-A0A1J5IR37-F1
#
_cell.length_a   1.000
_cell.length_b   1.000
_cell.length_c   1.000
_cell.angle_alpha   90.00
_cell.angle_beta   90.00
_cell.angle_gamma   90.00
#
_symmetry.space_group_name_H-M   'P 1'
#
loop_
_entity.id
_entity.type
_entity.pdbx_description
1 polymer ?
#
loop_
_entity_poly.entity_id
_entity_poly.type
_entity_poly.pdbx_seq_one_letter_code
_entity_poly.pdbx_strand_id
1 'polypeptide(L)'
;MVLSDLPNGKALAKCYLVNEDSVYAVNQRVCIYRSTKIVPEFLFYNLNRLKYFLGLDDGVTQTHILNGDIAACQIYVPKDKEEQKAIACVLADMNKEIEEQEHRLNKTQQLKQGMMQELLTGRTRLV
;
A
#
# COMPACT_ATOMS: atom_id res chain seq x y z
N MET A 1 10.40 0.83 2.42
CA MET A 1 9.61 -0.22 3.07
C MET A 1 9.73 -0.09 4.57
N VAL A 2 8.63 -0.21 5.31
CA VAL A 2 8.64 -0.21 6.78
C VAL A 2 9.23 -1.52 7.28
N LEU A 3 10.30 -1.42 8.07
CA LEU A 3 11.06 -2.55 8.61
C LEU A 3 10.55 -3.02 9.97
N SER A 4 9.79 -2.19 10.68
CA SER A 4 9.38 -2.50 12.04
C SER A 4 8.01 -1.95 12.35
N ASP A 5 7.23 -2.75 13.06
CA ASP A 5 5.89 -2.38 13.50
C ASP A 5 5.53 -3.14 14.79
N LEU A 6 4.57 -2.61 15.53
CA LEU A 6 4.03 -3.25 16.72
C LEU A 6 3.20 -4.50 16.34
N PRO A 7 2.97 -5.42 17.30
CA PRO A 7 2.04 -6.53 17.11
C PRO A 7 0.68 -6.06 16.61
N ASN A 8 0.12 -6.75 15.61
CA ASN A 8 -1.12 -6.37 14.93
C ASN A 8 -1.06 -5.04 14.16
N GLY A 9 0.15 -4.50 13.98
CA GLY A 9 0.40 -3.33 13.18
C GLY A 9 0.08 -3.56 11.70
N LYS A 10 -0.33 -2.48 11.01
CA LYS A 10 -0.68 -2.53 9.58
C LYS A 10 0.41 -1.98 8.68
N ALA A 11 1.51 -1.51 9.24
CA ALA A 11 2.59 -0.84 8.54
C ALA A 11 3.74 -1.79 8.17
N LEU A 12 3.96 -2.90 8.87
CA LEU A 12 5.06 -3.85 8.56
C LEU A 12 5.09 -4.22 7.07
N ALA A 13 6.28 -4.16 6.46
CA ALA A 13 6.54 -4.44 5.05
C ALA A 13 5.73 -3.58 4.06
N LYS A 14 5.06 -2.51 4.52
CA LYS A 14 4.39 -1.57 3.63
C LYS A 14 5.43 -0.78 2.86
N CYS A 15 5.23 -0.72 1.55
CA CYS A 15 6.05 0.06 0.64
C CYS A 15 5.33 1.36 0.26
N TYR A 16 6.13 2.31 -0.20
CA TYR A 16 5.68 3.54 -0.81
C TYR A 16 6.54 3.77 -2.04
N LEU A 17 5.91 4.04 -3.18
CA LEU A 17 6.61 4.39 -4.41
C LEU A 17 7.00 5.87 -4.35
N VAL A 18 8.29 6.15 -4.46
CA VAL A 18 8.83 7.51 -4.42
C VAL A 18 8.74 8.11 -5.82
N ASN A 19 8.04 9.23 -5.95
CA ASN A 19 7.82 9.91 -7.24
C ASN A 19 8.84 11.02 -7.52
N GLU A 20 9.48 11.54 -6.47
CA GLU A 20 10.41 12.67 -6.54
C GLU A 20 11.65 12.41 -5.68
N ASP A 21 12.82 12.73 -6.22
CA ASP A 21 14.07 12.62 -5.47
C ASP A 21 14.24 13.78 -4.48
N SER A 22 14.88 13.50 -3.34
CA SER A 22 15.28 14.49 -2.32
C SER A 22 14.15 15.24 -1.60
N VAL A 23 12.89 14.81 -1.74
CA VAL A 23 11.73 15.44 -1.06
C VAL A 23 11.33 14.69 0.23
N TYR A 24 11.74 13.43 0.38
CA TYR A 24 11.27 12.54 1.44
C TYR A 24 12.32 12.33 2.53
N ALA A 25 11.92 12.52 3.80
CA ALA A 25 12.71 12.12 4.95
C ALA A 25 12.47 10.64 5.28
N VAL A 26 13.55 9.90 5.56
CA VAL A 26 13.50 8.47 5.91
C VAL A 26 14.03 8.30 7.32
N ASN A 27 13.26 7.62 8.17
CA ASN A 27 13.64 7.32 9.55
C ASN A 27 14.36 5.96 9.67
N GLN A 28 14.86 5.62 10.86
CA GLN A 28 15.60 4.38 11.08
C GLN A 28 14.78 3.09 10.93
N ARG A 29 13.45 3.17 10.85
CA ARG A 29 12.54 2.03 10.71
C ARG A 29 12.04 1.84 9.28
N VAL A 30 12.63 2.54 8.32
CA VAL A 30 12.28 2.44 6.90
C VAL A 30 13.55 2.25 6.09
N CYS A 31 13.55 1.28 5.16
CA CYS A 31 14.60 1.14 4.15
C CYS A 31 14.16 1.69 2.80
N ILE A 32 15.14 2.00 1.95
CA ILE A 32 14.95 2.39 0.56
C ILE A 32 15.48 1.27 -0.32
N TYR A 33 14.65 0.79 -1.26
CA TYR A 33 15.11 -0.06 -2.35
C TYR A 33 15.40 0.82 -3.57
N ARG A 34 16.64 0.81 -4.05
CA ARG A 34 17.03 1.45 -5.33
C ARG A 34 17.54 0.38 -6.27
N SER A 35 16.91 0.24 -7.44
CA SER A 35 17.30 -0.74 -8.46
C SER A 35 17.53 -0.06 -9.79
N THR A 36 18.62 -0.41 -10.47
CA THR A 36 18.89 -0.04 -11.86
C THR A 36 18.48 -1.12 -12.86
N LYS A 37 18.18 -2.33 -12.35
CA LYS A 37 17.91 -3.53 -13.16
C LYS A 37 16.42 -3.82 -13.29
N ILE A 38 15.63 -3.49 -12.26
CA ILE A 38 14.20 -3.80 -12.15
C ILE A 38 13.41 -2.50 -12.26
N VAL A 39 12.29 -2.52 -12.96
CA VAL A 39 11.34 -1.41 -13.05
C VAL A 39 10.80 -1.09 -11.64
N PRO A 40 10.93 0.16 -11.14
CA PRO A 40 10.56 0.52 -9.77
C PRO A 40 9.11 0.21 -9.40
N GLU A 41 8.17 0.46 -10.31
CA GLU A 41 6.74 0.22 -10.11
C GLU A 41 6.45 -1.27 -9.95
N PHE A 42 7.06 -2.10 -10.79
CA PHE A 42 6.97 -3.56 -10.68
C PHE A 42 7.56 -4.04 -9.35
N LEU A 43 8.73 -3.54 -8.96
CA LEU A 43 9.37 -3.88 -7.70
C LEU A 43 8.51 -3.46 -6.50
N PHE A 44 7.87 -2.29 -6.56
CA PHE A 44 6.92 -1.83 -5.56
C PHE A 44 5.78 -2.84 -5.38
N TYR A 45 5.13 -3.26 -6.46
CA TYR A 45 4.04 -4.23 -6.38
C TYR A 45 4.48 -5.60 -5.88
N ASN A 46 5.71 -6.01 -6.21
CA ASN A 46 6.24 -7.30 -5.77
C ASN A 46 6.60 -7.31 -4.28
N LEU A 47 7.16 -6.20 -3.76
CA LEU A 47 7.63 -6.11 -2.38
C LEU A 47 6.56 -5.63 -1.40
N ASN A 48 5.61 -4.80 -1.84
CA ASN A 48 4.62 -4.20 -0.96
C ASN A 48 3.84 -5.30 -0.23
N ARG A 49 4.00 -5.35 1.10
CA ARG A 49 3.33 -6.34 1.96
C ARG A 49 3.61 -7.79 1.51
N LEU A 50 4.81 -8.06 0.98
CA LEU A 50 5.21 -9.40 0.54
C LEU A 50 5.11 -10.39 1.71
N LYS A 51 4.47 -11.54 1.46
CA LYS A 51 4.19 -12.58 2.47
C LYS A 51 5.43 -13.04 3.23
N TYR A 52 6.58 -13.09 2.56
CA TYR A 52 7.85 -13.45 3.19
C TYR A 52 8.14 -12.57 4.40
N PHE A 53 8.06 -11.24 4.26
CA PHE A 53 8.33 -10.31 5.36
C PHE A 53 7.22 -10.29 6.41
N LEU A 54 5.97 -10.46 5.98
CA LEU A 54 4.85 -10.54 6.92
C LEU A 54 4.93 -11.80 7.81
N GLY A 55 5.50 -12.89 7.29
CA GLY A 55 5.71 -14.12 8.05
C GLY A 55 6.80 -14.06 9.11
N LEU A 56 7.55 -12.95 9.18
CA LEU A 56 8.54 -12.71 10.24
C LEU A 56 7.89 -12.16 11.52
N ASP A 57 6.62 -11.75 11.45
CA ASP A 57 5.88 -11.25 12.60
C ASP A 57 5.39 -12.41 13.47
N ASP A 58 5.80 -12.43 14.74
CA ASP A 58 5.35 -13.41 15.73
C ASP A 58 3.97 -13.05 16.33
N GLY A 59 3.48 -11.84 16.05
CA GLY A 59 2.21 -11.32 16.55
C GLY A 59 2.19 -10.97 18.04
N VAL A 60 3.33 -11.02 18.72
CA VAL A 60 3.47 -10.80 20.17
C VAL A 60 4.43 -9.67 20.48
N THR A 61 5.58 -9.62 19.80
CA THR A 61 6.62 -8.62 20.02
C THR A 61 6.68 -7.62 18.86
N GLN A 62 7.36 -6.50 19.09
CA GLN A 62 7.62 -5.57 17.98
C GLN A 62 8.52 -6.29 16.96
N THR A 63 8.02 -6.43 15.74
CA THR A 63 8.76 -7.09 14.67
C THR A 63 9.82 -6.16 14.10
N HIS A 64 10.97 -6.73 13.78
CA HIS A 64 12.10 -6.03 13.16
C HIS A 64 12.65 -6.87 12.00
N ILE A 65 12.42 -6.41 10.78
CA ILE A 65 13.02 -6.95 9.57
C ILE A 65 14.48 -6.50 9.54
N LEU A 66 15.40 -7.46 9.62
CA LEU A 66 16.84 -7.22 9.63
C LEU A 66 17.40 -7.19 8.22
N ASN A 67 18.61 -6.64 8.06
CA ASN A 67 19.31 -6.64 6.78
C ASN A 67 19.55 -8.07 6.23
N GLY A 68 19.73 -9.05 7.11
CA GLY A 68 19.86 -10.46 6.74
C GLY A 68 18.59 -11.02 6.11
N ASP A 69 17.42 -10.67 6.65
CA ASP A 69 16.12 -11.09 6.10
C ASP A 69 15.89 -10.48 4.72
N ILE A 70 16.27 -9.21 4.54
CA ILE A 70 16.19 -8.54 3.23
C ILE A 70 17.08 -9.24 2.21
N ALA A 71 18.31 -9.61 2.59
CA ALA A 71 19.26 -10.28 1.70
C ALA A 71 18.84 -11.72 1.35
N ALA A 72 18.15 -12.40 2.28
CA ALA A 72 17.64 -13.75 2.09
C ALA A 72 16.32 -13.79 1.28
N CYS A 73 15.60 -12.67 1.19
CA CYS A 73 14.35 -12.58 0.46
C CYS A 73 14.57 -12.81 -1.04
N GLN A 74 13.89 -13.82 -1.59
CA GLN A 74 13.90 -14.13 -3.02
C GLN A 74 12.58 -13.69 -3.66
N ILE A 75 12.71 -13.03 -4.80
CA ILE A 75 11.57 -12.61 -5.62
C ILE A 75 11.75 -13.08 -7.06
N TYR A 76 10.64 -13.43 -7.70
CA TYR A 76 10.62 -13.73 -9.13
C TYR A 76 10.49 -12.44 -9.91
N VAL A 77 11.40 -12.24 -10.85
CA VAL A 77 11.48 -11.03 -11.67
C VAL A 77 11.62 -11.44 -13.13
N PRO A 78 10.64 -11.11 -13.99
CA PRO A 78 10.77 -11.30 -15.44
C PRO A 78 12.01 -10.57 -15.97
N LYS A 79 12.74 -11.17 -16.91
CA LYS A 79 13.95 -10.54 -17.47
C LYS A 79 13.61 -9.37 -18.39
N ASP A 80 12.47 -9.44 -19.07
CA ASP A 80 12.01 -8.39 -19.96
C ASP A 80 11.44 -7.20 -19.18
N LYS A 81 11.88 -5.99 -19.52
CA LYS A 81 11.43 -4.76 -18.87
C LYS A 81 10.05 -4.34 -19.37
N GLU A 82 9.69 -4.66 -20.60
CA GLU A 82 8.35 -4.34 -21.11
C GLU A 82 7.29 -5.21 -20.43
N GLU A 83 7.57 -6.50 -20.21
CA GLU A 83 6.73 -7.36 -19.36
C GLU A 83 6.57 -6.80 -17.94
N GLN A 84 7.66 -6.37 -17.29
CA GLN A 84 7.59 -5.75 -15.95
C GLN A 84 6.68 -4.51 -15.93
N LYS A 85 6.83 -3.62 -16.92
CA LYS A 85 5.99 -2.41 -17.05
C LYS A 85 4.53 -2.75 -17.29
N ALA A 86 4.25 -3.72 -18.17
CA ALA A 86 2.90 -4.15 -18.48
C ALA A 86 2.18 -4.68 -17.23
N ILE A 87 2.86 -5.54 -16.45
CA ILE A 87 2.34 -6.04 -15.17
C ILE A 87 2.08 -4.88 -14.21
N ALA A 88 3.05 -3.98 -14.03
CA ALA A 88 2.91 -2.84 -13.13
C ALA A 88 1.77 -1.89 -13.53
N CYS A 89 1.57 -1.68 -14.83
CA CYS A 89 0.48 -0.87 -15.38
C CYS A 89 -0.89 -1.46 -15.01
N VAL A 90 -1.09 -2.76 -15.27
CA VAL A 90 -2.35 -3.44 -14.94
C VAL A 90 -2.65 -3.33 -13.44
N LEU A 91 -1.65 -3.55 -12.58
CA LEU A 91 -1.82 -3.44 -11.13
C LEU A 91 -2.11 -2.00 -10.67
N ALA A 92 -1.52 -1.00 -11.32
CA ALA A 92 -1.80 0.40 -11.05
C ALA A 92 -3.22 0.80 -11.46
N ASP A 93 -3.68 0.35 -12.62
CA ASP A 93 -5.04 0.60 -13.09
C ASP A 93 -6.07 -0.02 -12.14
N MET A 94 -5.84 -1.26 -11.68
CA MET A 94 -6.70 -1.91 -10.70
C MET A 94 -6.75 -1.14 -9.37
N ASN A 95 -5.61 -0.67 -8.87
CA ASN A 95 -5.58 0.13 -7.65
C ASN A 95 -6.34 1.45 -7.79
N LYS A 96 -6.17 2.13 -8.93
CA LYS A 96 -6.90 3.37 -9.22
C LYS A 96 -8.41 3.14 -9.25
N GLU A 97 -8.85 2.01 -9.82
CA GLU A 97 -10.27 1.64 -9.83
C GLU A 97 -10.79 1.40 -8.41
N ILE A 98 -10.04 0.69 -7.55
CA ILE A 98 -10.39 0.47 -6.15
C ILE A 98 -10.53 1.82 -5.41
N GLU A 99 -9.56 2.71 -5.55
CA GLU A 99 -9.58 4.04 -4.92
C GLU A 99 -10.81 4.85 -5.36
N GLU A 100 -11.16 4.79 -6.64
CA GLU A 100 -12.35 5.48 -7.16
C GLU A 100 -13.64 4.88 -6.58
N GLN A 101 -13.72 3.54 -6.47
CA GLN A 101 -14.86 2.86 -5.86
C GLN A 101 -15.01 3.21 -4.37
N GLU A 102 -13.92 3.24 -3.61
CA GLU A 102 -13.91 3.64 -2.20
C GLU A 102 -14.37 5.10 -2.03
N HIS A 103 -13.91 6.00 -2.90
CA HIS A 103 -14.35 7.39 -2.92
C HIS A 103 -15.87 7.52 -3.18
N ARG A 104 -16.39 6.78 -4.17
CA ARG A 104 -17.83 6.74 -4.48
C ARG A 104 -18.65 6.19 -3.31
N LEU A 105 -18.15 5.14 -2.64
CA LEU A 105 -18.77 4.55 -1.46
C LEU A 105 -18.87 5.57 -0.33
N ASN A 106 -17.76 6.23 0.00
CA ASN A 106 -17.71 7.25 1.05
C ASN A 106 -18.66 8.42 0.76
N LYS A 107 -18.67 8.92 -0.48
CA LYS A 107 -19.62 9.96 -0.90
C LYS A 107 -21.07 9.52 -0.73
N THR A 108 -21.39 8.29 -1.09
CA THR A 108 -22.75 7.73 -0.95
C THR A 108 -23.15 7.60 0.52
N GLN A 109 -22.24 7.18 1.39
CA GLN A 109 -22.49 7.12 2.84
C GLN A 109 -22.75 8.51 3.44
N GLN A 110 -21.98 9.52 3.04
CA GLN A 110 -22.18 10.90 3.47
C GLN A 110 -23.53 11.45 3.00
N LEU A 111 -23.91 11.20 1.75
CA LEU A 111 -25.23 11.58 1.23
C LEU A 111 -26.36 10.91 1.99
N LYS A 112 -26.26 9.59 2.23
CA LYS A 112 -27.23 8.86 3.06
C LYS A 112 -27.36 9.50 4.45
N GLN A 113 -26.24 9.85 5.09
CA GLN A 113 -26.25 10.46 6.41
C GLN A 113 -26.88 11.86 6.40
N GLY A 114 -26.57 12.69 5.40
CA GLY A 114 -27.20 13.99 5.21
C GLY A 114 -28.72 13.88 4.97
N MET A 115 -29.14 12.93 4.12
CA MET A 115 -30.56 12.68 3.85
C MET A 115 -31.30 12.21 5.11
N MET A 116 -30.70 11.31 5.90
CA MET A 116 -31.28 10.91 7.19
C MET A 116 -31.46 12.12 8.12
N GLN A 117 -30.47 13.01 8.18
CA GLN A 117 -30.59 14.24 8.96
C GLN A 117 -31.75 15.11 8.48
N GLU A 118 -31.87 15.35 7.18
CA GLU A 118 -32.92 16.22 6.62
C GLU A 118 -34.33 15.64 6.79
N LEU A 119 -34.49 14.32 6.61
CA LEU A 119 -35.79 13.64 6.70
C LEU A 119 -36.21 13.36 8.15
N LEU A 120 -35.31 12.84 8.98
CA LEU A 120 -35.65 12.42 10.36
C LEU A 120 -35.76 13.60 11.32
N THR A 121 -35.15 14.76 11.01
CA THR A 121 -35.38 16.00 11.77
C THR A 121 -36.54 16.83 11.23
N GLY A 122 -37.21 16.37 10.18
CA GLY A 122 -38.39 17.01 9.61
C GLY A 122 -38.11 18.35 8.91
N ARG A 123 -36.84 18.64 8.59
CA ARG A 123 -36.44 19.82 7.78
C ARG A 123 -36.95 19.73 6.35
N THR A 124 -36.96 18.52 5.80
CA THR A 124 -37.57 18.21 4.51
C THR A 124 -38.68 17.18 4.72
N ARG A 125 -39.89 17.45 4.22
CA ARG A 125 -41.02 16.49 4.24
C ARG A 125 -41.28 15.98 2.83
N LEU A 126 -41.39 14.66 2.71
CA LEU A 126 -41.85 14.02 1.46
C LEU A 126 -43.37 14.20 1.38
N VAL A 127 -43.86 14.77 0.28
CA VAL A 127 -45.28 14.86 -0.09
C VAL A 127 -45.64 13.74 -1.06
#